data_AF-A0A3E0UGB4-F1
#
_entry.id   AF-A0A3E0UGB4-F1
#
_cell.length_a   1.000
_cell.length_b   1.000
_cell.length_c   1.000
_cell.angle_alpha   90.00
_cell.angle_beta   90.00
_cell.angle_gamma   90.00
#
_symmetry.space_group_name_H-M   'P 1'
#
loop_
_entity.id
_entity.type
_entity.pdbx_description
1 polymer ?
#
loop_
_entity_poly.entity_id
_entity_poly.type
_entity_poly.pdbx_seq_one_letter_code
_entity_poly.pdbx_strand_id
1 'polypeptide(L)'
;MSAEKTFKRWMGSLIVLFILLFAYIVVADRHAPLTSEGRVQSYVVQLSPEITGNVVDVHVHNNQQVKKGDVIISIDRRKFEIALDKAKLSLQSAIDQENTLYSQREAAQARIARAKATYNNAELEHTRIEKLFDQALISKAQLDDALAALQVASANLRAEQESLNVVESQLGEARGQSTPVKIARNSIEQAELDLQYTQIIAPNDGIVTNLQVQKGTIARANQPILTFVPTETMWVTADFREKSLANTAQGNSAFVTFDAFPGKIYRFSLASRDFGISAVQQAPDGTLAKVEVNNRWVRDAQRIRVNFDSEDELPSGLFVGSRATVTIYPSDSDFWSMMAKAQIKLVSWYHYIY
;
A
#
# COMPACT_ATOMS: atom_id res chain seq x y z
N MET A 1 -33.62 -70.91 14.81
CA MET A 1 -33.73 -69.81 15.81
C MET A 1 -35.11 -69.20 15.66
N SER A 2 -35.88 -68.96 16.74
CA SER A 2 -37.19 -68.29 16.60
C SER A 2 -37.00 -66.85 16.12
N ALA A 3 -37.95 -66.34 15.34
CA ALA A 3 -37.91 -64.99 14.77
C ALA A 3 -37.66 -63.89 15.82
N GLU A 4 -38.08 -64.13 17.07
CA GLU A 4 -37.88 -63.23 18.21
C GLU A 4 -36.41 -63.15 18.67
N LYS A 5 -35.68 -64.29 18.65
CA LYS A 5 -34.24 -64.31 19.01
C LYS A 5 -33.39 -63.64 17.94
N THR A 6 -33.76 -63.76 16.66
CA THR A 6 -33.09 -63.03 15.58
C THR A 6 -33.41 -61.54 15.67
N PHE A 7 -34.67 -61.14 15.89
CA PHE A 7 -35.06 -59.74 16.05
C PHE A 7 -34.33 -59.04 17.21
N LYS A 8 -34.26 -59.67 18.40
CA LYS A 8 -33.52 -59.11 19.54
C LYS A 8 -32.02 -58.97 19.27
N ARG A 9 -31.41 -59.88 18.51
CA ARG A 9 -30.00 -59.79 18.10
C ARG A 9 -29.77 -58.64 17.11
N TRP A 10 -30.63 -58.51 16.10
CA TRP A 10 -30.56 -57.41 15.12
C TRP A 10 -30.81 -56.04 15.78
N MET A 11 -31.81 -55.94 16.65
CA MET A 11 -32.10 -54.73 17.41
C MET A 11 -30.94 -54.36 18.35
N GLY A 12 -30.38 -55.34 19.06
CA GLY A 12 -29.19 -55.14 19.90
C GLY A 12 -27.98 -54.66 19.10
N SER A 13 -27.71 -55.27 17.94
CA SER A 13 -26.65 -54.84 17.04
C SER A 13 -26.87 -53.43 16.48
N LEU A 14 -28.09 -53.05 16.14
CA LEU A 14 -28.43 -51.70 15.68
C LEU A 14 -28.26 -50.66 16.79
N ILE A 15 -28.65 -50.96 18.02
CA ILE A 15 -28.46 -50.08 19.17
C ILE A 15 -26.96 -49.88 19.45
N VAL A 16 -26.17 -50.95 19.43
CA VAL A 16 -24.72 -50.86 19.62
C VAL A 16 -24.08 -50.05 18.49
N LEU A 17 -24.48 -50.29 17.24
CA LEU A 17 -24.01 -49.50 16.09
C LEU A 17 -24.36 -48.02 16.24
N PHE A 18 -25.59 -47.71 16.67
CA PHE A 18 -26.03 -46.34 16.91
C PHE A 18 -25.21 -45.65 18.00
N ILE A 19 -24.95 -46.34 19.12
CA ILE A 19 -24.13 -45.80 20.23
C ILE A 19 -22.70 -45.56 19.77
N LEU A 20 -22.11 -46.50 19.02
CA LEU A 20 -20.76 -46.36 18.48
C LEU A 20 -20.67 -45.19 17.49
N LEU A 21 -21.65 -45.04 16.61
CA LEU A 21 -21.72 -43.95 15.64
C LEU A 21 -21.95 -42.59 16.32
N PHE A 22 -22.80 -42.55 17.35
CA PHE A 22 -23.03 -41.36 18.15
C PHE A 22 -21.76 -40.93 18.91
N ALA A 23 -21.10 -41.89 19.57
CA ALA A 23 -19.82 -41.65 20.24
C ALA A 23 -18.76 -41.15 19.23
N TYR A 24 -18.69 -41.77 18.05
CA TYR A 24 -17.80 -41.32 16.98
C TYR A 24 -18.06 -39.87 16.58
N ILE A 25 -19.32 -39.48 16.33
CA ILE A 25 -19.66 -38.09 15.94
C ILE A 25 -19.24 -37.09 17.01
N VAL A 26 -19.46 -37.41 18.30
CA VAL A 26 -19.09 -36.52 19.42
C VAL A 26 -17.58 -36.34 19.52
N VAL A 27 -16.81 -37.42 19.32
CA VAL A 27 -15.34 -37.37 19.38
C VAL A 27 -14.77 -36.70 18.11
N ALA A 28 -15.32 -37.02 16.94
CA ALA A 28 -14.93 -36.42 15.66
C ALA A 28 -15.19 -34.90 15.65
N ASP A 29 -16.28 -34.42 16.24
CA ASP A 29 -16.56 -32.98 16.36
C ASP A 29 -15.49 -32.22 17.17
N ARG A 30 -14.66 -32.91 17.97
CA ARG A 30 -13.54 -32.29 18.72
C ARG A 30 -12.17 -32.51 18.10
N HIS A 31 -11.96 -33.59 17.34
CA HIS A 31 -10.66 -33.96 16.79
C HIS A 31 -10.56 -33.80 15.28
N ALA A 32 -11.67 -34.01 14.56
CA ALA A 32 -11.77 -33.83 13.12
C ALA A 32 -13.03 -33.00 12.77
N PRO A 33 -13.10 -31.73 13.21
CA PRO A 33 -14.30 -30.94 13.02
C PRO A 33 -14.52 -30.64 11.54
N LEU A 34 -15.77 -30.79 11.10
CA LEU A 34 -16.24 -30.54 9.74
C LEU A 34 -17.17 -29.32 9.75
N THR A 35 -17.00 -28.42 8.78
CA THR A 35 -17.98 -27.36 8.50
C THR A 35 -18.22 -27.23 7.01
N SER A 36 -19.48 -27.02 6.63
CA SER A 36 -19.91 -26.65 5.27
C SER A 36 -19.92 -25.14 5.06
N GLU A 37 -19.67 -24.36 6.11
CA GLU A 37 -19.68 -22.89 6.07
C GLU A 37 -18.29 -22.36 5.71
N GLY A 38 -17.73 -22.87 4.62
CA GLY A 38 -16.48 -22.39 4.04
C GLY A 38 -16.69 -21.60 2.77
N ARG A 39 -15.84 -20.60 2.54
CA ARG A 39 -15.83 -19.79 1.33
C ARG A 39 -14.42 -19.49 0.87
N VAL A 40 -14.24 -19.46 -0.45
CA VAL A 40 -13.04 -18.90 -1.07
C VAL A 40 -13.07 -17.39 -0.90
N GLN A 41 -11.97 -16.82 -0.43
CA GLN A 41 -11.74 -15.39 -0.27
C GLN A 41 -10.50 -14.99 -1.09
N SER A 42 -10.41 -13.71 -1.40
CA SER A 42 -9.26 -13.10 -2.03
C SER A 42 -9.20 -11.64 -1.60
N TYR A 43 -8.04 -11.01 -1.76
CA TYR A 43 -7.98 -9.56 -1.68
C TYR A 43 -8.81 -8.96 -2.81
N VAL A 44 -9.71 -8.04 -2.46
CA VAL A 44 -10.55 -7.31 -3.40
C VAL A 44 -10.02 -5.89 -3.43
N VAL A 45 -9.35 -5.52 -4.51
CA VAL A 45 -8.74 -4.21 -4.67
C VAL A 45 -9.67 -3.33 -5.50
N GLN A 46 -10.06 -2.19 -4.96
CA GLN A 46 -10.81 -1.19 -5.71
C GLN A 46 -9.80 -0.30 -6.46
N LEU A 47 -9.77 -0.39 -7.79
CA LEU A 47 -8.90 0.48 -8.58
C LEU A 47 -9.63 1.81 -8.80
N SER A 48 -8.98 2.89 -8.35
CA SER A 48 -9.41 4.26 -8.57
C SER A 48 -8.34 5.04 -9.35
N PRO A 49 -8.73 5.96 -10.24
CA PRO A 49 -7.80 6.92 -10.84
C PRO A 49 -7.13 7.77 -9.76
N GLU A 50 -5.86 8.12 -9.95
CA GLU A 50 -5.20 9.15 -9.15
C GLU A 50 -5.49 10.56 -9.68
N ILE A 51 -5.79 10.68 -10.98
CA ILE A 51 -6.10 11.93 -11.66
C ILE A 51 -7.54 11.96 -12.18
N THR A 52 -8.08 13.17 -12.34
CA THR A 52 -9.42 13.37 -12.92
C THR A 52 -9.31 13.69 -14.41
N GLY A 53 -10.10 12.99 -15.24
CA GLY A 53 -10.15 13.24 -16.68
C GLY A 53 -11.19 12.42 -17.42
N ASN A 54 -11.34 12.69 -18.71
CA ASN A 54 -12.30 11.98 -19.56
C ASN A 54 -11.70 10.64 -20.01
N VAL A 55 -12.47 9.57 -19.91
CA VAL A 55 -12.08 8.24 -20.39
C VAL A 55 -12.19 8.21 -21.91
N VAL A 56 -11.05 8.05 -22.58
CA VAL A 56 -10.95 7.93 -24.05
C VAL A 56 -11.23 6.51 -24.49
N ASP A 57 -10.76 5.53 -23.72
CA ASP A 57 -10.95 4.12 -24.05
C ASP A 57 -10.90 3.22 -22.82
N VAL A 58 -11.56 2.07 -22.95
CA VAL A 58 -11.58 0.99 -21.95
C VAL A 58 -11.15 -0.28 -22.69
N HIS A 59 -9.95 -0.78 -22.38
CA HIS A 59 -9.28 -1.86 -23.11
C HIS A 59 -9.67 -3.25 -22.64
N VAL A 60 -10.46 -3.33 -21.56
CA VAL A 60 -10.87 -4.56 -20.92
C VAL A 60 -12.39 -4.62 -20.80
N HIS A 61 -12.92 -5.84 -20.77
CA HIS A 61 -14.33 -6.08 -20.45
C HIS A 61 -14.50 -6.66 -19.04
N ASN A 62 -15.73 -6.64 -18.55
CA ASN A 62 -16.04 -7.22 -17.25
C ASN A 62 -15.74 -8.73 -17.23
N ASN A 63 -15.20 -9.22 -16.12
CA ASN A 63 -14.75 -10.60 -15.89
C ASN A 63 -13.60 -11.07 -16.81
N GLN A 64 -12.79 -10.16 -17.33
CA GLN A 64 -11.61 -10.48 -18.13
C GLN A 64 -10.39 -10.73 -17.24
N GLN A 65 -9.59 -11.75 -17.59
CA GLN A 65 -8.27 -11.94 -17.00
C GLN A 65 -7.25 -11.01 -17.66
N VAL A 66 -6.45 -10.33 -16.83
CA VAL A 66 -5.42 -9.38 -17.25
C VAL A 66 -4.10 -9.74 -16.56
N LYS A 67 -3.01 -9.40 -17.23
CA LYS A 67 -1.66 -9.55 -16.69
C LYS A 67 -1.15 -8.24 -16.11
N LYS A 68 -0.16 -8.33 -15.24
CA LYS A 68 0.55 -7.19 -14.69
C LYS A 68 1.05 -6.27 -15.81
N GLY A 69 0.71 -4.99 -15.71
CA GLY A 69 1.10 -3.96 -16.68
C GLY A 69 0.13 -3.79 -17.85
N ASP A 70 -0.89 -4.64 -18.00
CA ASP A 70 -1.92 -4.44 -19.02
C ASP A 70 -2.67 -3.14 -18.76
N VAL A 71 -2.85 -2.33 -19.81
CA VAL A 71 -3.63 -1.10 -19.74
C VAL A 71 -5.10 -1.47 -19.65
N ILE A 72 -5.78 -1.01 -18.60
CA ILE A 72 -7.20 -1.24 -18.37
C ILE A 72 -8.00 -0.08 -18.96
N ILE A 73 -7.65 1.15 -18.58
CA ILE A 73 -8.38 2.37 -18.95
C ILE A 73 -7.40 3.45 -19.38
N SER A 74 -7.75 4.19 -20.42
CA SER A 74 -7.00 5.35 -20.91
C SER A 74 -7.80 6.63 -20.72
N ILE A 75 -7.23 7.57 -19.98
CA ILE A 75 -7.71 8.93 -19.78
C ILE A 75 -7.09 9.86 -20.83
N ASP A 76 -7.80 10.92 -21.22
CA ASP A 76 -7.31 11.90 -22.18
C ASP A 76 -6.01 12.58 -21.70
N ARG A 77 -4.94 12.35 -22.46
CA ARG A 77 -3.57 12.75 -22.12
C ARG A 77 -3.26 14.19 -22.46
N ARG A 78 -4.02 14.81 -23.38
CA ARG A 78 -3.65 16.10 -24.00
C ARG A 78 -3.43 17.21 -22.98
N LYS A 79 -4.27 17.27 -21.95
CA LYS A 79 -4.14 18.25 -20.86
C LYS A 79 -2.84 18.07 -20.08
N PHE A 80 -2.43 16.83 -19.85
CA PHE A 80 -1.23 16.48 -19.08
C PHE A 80 0.04 16.64 -19.91
N GLU A 81 -0.01 16.35 -21.22
CA GLU A 81 1.09 16.65 -22.15
C GLU A 81 1.37 18.16 -22.22
N ILE A 82 0.31 18.98 -22.33
CA ILE A 82 0.45 20.45 -22.29
C ILE A 82 1.00 20.93 -20.94
N ALA A 83 0.59 20.31 -19.82
CA ALA A 83 1.12 20.64 -18.51
C ALA A 83 2.61 20.31 -18.38
N LEU A 84 3.03 19.17 -18.91
CA LEU A 84 4.44 18.75 -18.99
C LEU A 84 5.26 19.74 -19.83
N ASP A 85 4.76 20.12 -21.00
CA ASP A 85 5.43 21.11 -21.85
C ASP A 85 5.57 22.47 -21.16
N LYS A 86 4.51 22.92 -20.46
CA LYS A 86 4.57 24.14 -19.64
C LYS A 86 5.62 24.03 -18.53
N ALA A 87 5.72 22.88 -17.85
CA ALA A 87 6.73 22.65 -16.82
C ALA A 87 8.17 22.69 -17.39
N LYS A 88 8.38 22.10 -18.58
CA LYS A 88 9.66 22.16 -19.30
C LYS A 88 10.05 23.60 -19.67
N LEU A 89 9.11 24.39 -20.16
CA LEU A 89 9.34 25.82 -20.43
C LEU A 89 9.66 26.61 -19.16
N SER A 90 9.00 26.29 -18.04
CA SER A 90 9.32 26.90 -16.75
C SER A 90 10.74 26.56 -16.27
N LEU A 91 11.21 25.34 -16.53
CA LEU A 91 12.61 24.96 -16.24
C LEU A 91 13.58 25.76 -17.09
N GLN A 92 13.30 25.91 -18.39
CA GLN A 92 14.14 26.73 -19.26
C GLN A 92 14.24 28.17 -18.76
N SER A 93 13.10 28.79 -18.42
CA SER A 93 13.08 30.14 -17.84
C SER A 93 13.86 30.23 -16.53
N ALA A 94 13.81 29.20 -15.67
CA ALA A 94 14.56 29.17 -14.42
C ALA A 94 16.08 29.05 -14.66
N ILE A 95 16.50 28.28 -15.66
CA ILE A 95 17.91 28.17 -16.07
C ILE A 95 18.41 29.50 -16.62
N ASP A 96 17.60 30.20 -17.42
CA ASP A 96 17.97 31.51 -17.97
C ASP A 96 18.10 32.58 -16.87
N GLN A 97 17.22 32.51 -15.85
CA GLN A 97 17.33 33.34 -14.65
C GLN A 97 18.61 33.03 -13.86
N GLU A 98 18.97 31.76 -13.69
CA GLU A 98 20.21 31.35 -13.03
C GLU A 98 21.45 31.82 -13.80
N ASN A 99 21.44 31.70 -15.13
CA ASN A 99 22.51 32.23 -15.98
C ASN A 99 22.67 33.75 -15.81
N THR A 100 21.56 34.48 -15.64
CA THR A 100 21.61 35.92 -15.33
C THR A 100 22.27 36.20 -13.98
N LEU A 101 21.99 35.39 -12.95
CA LEU A 101 22.66 35.50 -11.65
C LEU A 101 24.17 35.22 -11.75
N TYR A 102 24.59 34.27 -12.57
CA TYR A 102 26.02 34.03 -12.83
C TYR A 102 26.70 35.25 -13.45
N SER A 103 26.07 35.91 -14.43
CA SER A 103 26.57 37.16 -15.02
C SER A 103 26.63 38.30 -13.99
N GLN A 104 25.64 38.39 -13.09
CA GLN A 104 25.64 39.37 -12.01
C GLN A 104 26.76 39.13 -10.99
N ARG A 105 27.06 37.86 -10.68
CA ARG A 105 28.18 37.47 -9.82
C ARG A 105 29.52 37.92 -10.41
N GLU A 106 29.73 37.71 -11.71
CA GLU A 106 30.94 38.17 -12.40
C GLU A 106 31.07 39.70 -12.37
N ALA A 107 29.96 40.42 -12.61
CA ALA A 107 29.94 41.88 -12.49
C ALA A 107 30.23 42.36 -11.07
N ALA A 108 29.72 41.68 -10.03
CA ALA A 108 30.00 41.98 -8.63
C ALA A 108 31.48 41.75 -8.28
N GLN A 109 32.08 40.66 -8.77
CA GLN A 109 33.51 40.40 -8.60
C GLN A 109 34.38 41.50 -9.22
N ALA A 110 34.00 41.99 -10.41
CA ALA A 110 34.69 43.13 -11.04
C ALA A 110 34.54 44.44 -10.22
N ARG A 111 33.39 44.66 -9.56
CA ARG A 111 33.21 45.80 -8.65
C ARG A 111 34.08 45.67 -7.40
N ILE A 112 34.15 44.48 -6.79
CA ILE A 112 35.04 44.20 -5.66
C ILE A 112 36.50 44.42 -6.05
N ALA A 113 36.93 43.95 -7.23
CA ALA A 113 38.30 44.16 -7.69
C ALA A 113 38.65 45.65 -7.80
N ARG A 114 37.72 46.47 -8.31
CA ARG A 114 37.85 47.94 -8.33
C ARG A 114 37.90 48.54 -6.93
N ALA A 115 36.94 48.19 -6.07
CA ALA A 115 36.86 48.71 -4.70
C ALA A 115 38.11 48.36 -3.88
N LYS A 116 38.65 47.14 -4.09
CA LYS A 116 39.89 46.67 -3.47
C LYS A 116 41.10 47.47 -3.95
N ALA A 117 41.19 47.79 -5.24
CA ALA A 117 42.25 48.65 -5.74
C ALA A 117 42.20 50.06 -5.12
N THR A 118 41.01 50.64 -4.98
CA THR A 118 40.80 51.93 -4.30
C THR A 118 41.18 51.87 -2.82
N TYR A 119 40.77 50.81 -2.12
CA TYR A 119 41.15 50.56 -0.72
C TYR A 119 42.67 50.48 -0.56
N ASN A 120 43.35 49.65 -1.37
CA ASN A 120 44.80 49.48 -1.30
C ASN A 120 45.54 50.81 -1.55
N ASN A 121 45.06 51.64 -2.47
CA ASN A 121 45.66 52.94 -2.72
C ASN A 121 45.48 53.89 -1.52
N ALA A 122 44.28 53.92 -0.93
CA ALA A 122 44.01 54.73 0.27
C ALA A 122 44.81 54.25 1.49
N GLU A 123 45.00 52.93 1.63
CA GLU A 123 45.80 52.31 2.69
C GLU A 123 47.28 52.69 2.57
N LEU A 124 47.86 52.55 1.37
CA LEU A 124 49.25 52.94 1.10
C LEU A 124 49.47 54.44 1.35
N GLU A 125 48.53 55.29 0.96
CA GLU A 125 48.62 56.73 1.19
C GLU A 125 48.50 57.07 2.68
N HIS A 126 47.55 56.48 3.40
CA HIS A 126 47.45 56.64 4.85
C HIS A 126 48.76 56.24 5.54
N THR A 127 49.34 55.07 5.23
CA THR A 127 50.63 54.65 5.79
C THR A 127 51.78 55.59 5.45
N ARG A 128 51.78 56.19 4.25
CA ARG A 128 52.79 57.18 3.85
C ARG A 128 52.64 58.46 4.67
N ILE A 129 51.42 58.96 4.80
CA ILE A 129 51.08 60.18 5.56
C ILE A 129 51.36 59.99 7.05
N GLU A 130 51.01 58.83 7.63
CA GLU A 130 51.30 58.46 9.01
C GLU A 130 52.81 58.54 9.31
N LYS A 131 53.65 57.94 8.45
CA LYS A 131 55.13 58.02 8.59
C LYS A 131 55.66 59.45 8.52
N LEU A 132 55.08 60.31 7.67
CA LEU A 132 55.48 61.72 7.58
C LEU A 132 55.02 62.52 8.81
N PHE A 133 53.87 62.17 9.38
CA PHE A 133 53.35 62.77 10.61
C PHE A 133 54.23 62.41 11.82
N ASP A 134 54.67 61.15 11.93
CA ASP A 134 55.59 60.69 12.97
C ASP A 134 56.95 61.42 12.92
N GLN A 135 57.35 61.85 11.73
CA GLN A 135 58.54 62.68 11.51
C GLN A 135 58.29 64.18 11.74
N ALA A 136 57.09 64.57 12.19
CA ALA A 136 56.62 65.94 12.37
C ALA A 136 56.69 66.81 11.10
N LEU A 137 56.55 66.20 9.92
CA LEU A 137 56.66 66.89 8.62
C LEU A 137 55.30 67.38 8.06
N ILE A 138 54.18 66.97 8.65
CA ILE A 138 52.83 67.31 8.18
C ILE A 138 51.88 67.64 9.34
N SER A 139 50.71 68.20 9.02
CA SER A 139 49.69 68.56 10.02
C SER A 139 48.80 67.38 10.43
N LYS A 140 48.22 67.45 11.64
CA LYS A 140 47.23 66.47 12.12
C LYS A 140 46.00 66.37 11.20
N ALA A 141 45.54 67.50 10.67
CA ALA A 141 44.38 67.52 9.77
C ALA A 141 44.61 66.64 8.51
N GLN A 142 45.83 66.65 7.95
CA GLN A 142 46.17 65.82 6.79
C GLN A 142 46.16 64.31 7.11
N LEU A 143 46.56 63.93 8.33
CA LEU A 143 46.45 62.55 8.81
C LEU A 143 44.98 62.14 8.97
N ASP A 144 44.18 62.98 9.61
CA ASP A 144 42.75 62.75 9.82
C ASP A 144 42.00 62.62 8.48
N ASP A 145 42.34 63.43 7.47
CA ASP A 145 41.78 63.34 6.11
C ASP A 145 42.14 62.02 5.43
N ALA A 146 43.40 61.57 5.53
CA ALA A 146 43.85 60.30 4.96
C ALA A 146 43.16 59.10 5.66
N LEU A 147 42.97 59.17 6.97
CA LEU A 147 42.25 58.17 7.74
C LEU A 147 40.77 58.10 7.34
N ALA A 148 40.12 59.26 7.18
CA ALA A 148 38.73 59.33 6.71
C ALA A 148 38.58 58.74 5.30
N ALA A 149 39.51 59.03 4.39
CA ALA A 149 39.53 58.47 3.05
C ALA A 149 39.67 56.94 3.05
N LEU A 150 40.55 56.39 3.89
CA LEU A 150 40.71 54.95 4.09
C LEU A 150 39.42 54.32 4.63
N GLN A 151 38.79 54.94 5.64
CA GLN A 151 37.54 54.44 6.21
C GLN A 151 36.42 54.37 5.15
N VAL A 152 36.27 55.40 4.32
CA VAL A 152 35.30 55.41 3.21
C VAL A 152 35.61 54.28 2.20
N ALA A 153 36.87 54.11 1.81
CA ALA A 153 37.26 53.04 0.88
C ALA A 153 37.00 51.64 1.48
N SER A 154 37.26 51.46 2.77
CA SER A 154 36.99 50.20 3.49
C SER A 154 35.50 49.87 3.57
N ALA A 155 34.66 50.88 3.82
CA ALA A 155 33.21 50.73 3.86
C ALA A 155 32.64 50.37 2.49
N ASN A 156 33.16 50.98 1.43
CA ASN A 156 32.78 50.65 0.04
C ASN A 156 33.18 49.22 -0.34
N LEU A 157 34.39 48.79 0.00
CA LEU A 157 34.82 47.41 -0.25
C LEU A 157 33.89 46.41 0.46
N ARG A 158 33.56 46.67 1.73
CA ARG A 158 32.63 45.83 2.49
C ARG A 158 31.24 45.80 1.86
N ALA A 159 30.70 46.94 1.42
CA ALA A 159 29.40 47.01 0.78
C ALA A 159 29.34 46.17 -0.52
N GLU A 160 30.39 46.21 -1.35
CA GLU A 160 30.47 45.39 -2.57
C GLU A 160 30.64 43.89 -2.26
N GLN A 161 31.36 43.54 -1.20
CA GLN A 161 31.46 42.16 -0.72
C GLN A 161 30.08 41.61 -0.28
N GLU A 162 29.31 42.39 0.47
CA GLU A 162 27.94 41.99 0.83
C GLU A 162 27.02 41.89 -0.39
N SER A 163 27.19 42.76 -1.39
CA SER A 163 26.45 42.65 -2.64
C SER A 163 26.74 41.33 -3.37
N LEU A 164 27.99 40.84 -3.34
CA LEU A 164 28.34 39.53 -3.88
C LEU A 164 27.69 38.40 -3.07
N ASN A 165 27.75 38.47 -1.73
CA ASN A 165 27.14 37.46 -0.86
C ASN A 165 25.64 37.28 -1.13
N VAL A 166 24.91 38.37 -1.39
CA VAL A 166 23.48 38.31 -1.75
C VAL A 166 23.28 37.53 -3.06
N VAL A 167 24.08 37.79 -4.09
CA VAL A 167 23.98 37.07 -5.38
C VAL A 167 24.35 35.59 -5.20
N GLU A 168 25.41 35.30 -4.45
CA GLU A 168 25.84 33.93 -4.17
C GLU A 168 24.82 33.15 -3.33
N SER A 169 24.10 33.80 -2.42
CA SER A 169 23.02 33.17 -1.64
C SER A 169 21.82 32.73 -2.49
N GLN A 170 21.62 33.38 -3.64
CA GLN A 170 20.56 33.03 -4.60
C GLN A 170 21.03 31.95 -5.58
N LEU A 171 22.34 31.83 -5.77
CA LEU A 171 22.95 30.74 -6.52
C LEU A 171 22.95 29.47 -5.63
N GLY A 172 22.68 28.32 -6.24
CA GLY A 172 22.81 27.05 -5.56
C GLY A 172 24.28 26.63 -5.39
N GLU A 173 24.51 25.49 -4.74
CA GLU A 173 25.86 24.90 -4.58
C GLU A 173 26.59 24.69 -5.92
N ALA A 174 25.84 24.43 -7.00
CA ALA A 174 26.36 24.21 -8.33
C ALA A 174 25.41 24.80 -9.40
N ARG A 175 25.91 24.86 -10.64
CA ARG A 175 25.11 25.29 -11.80
C ARG A 175 23.97 24.30 -12.04
N GLY A 176 22.77 24.82 -12.25
CA GLY A 176 21.53 24.06 -12.38
C GLY A 176 20.95 23.58 -11.05
N GLN A 177 21.45 24.08 -9.91
CA GLN A 177 21.00 23.71 -8.57
C GLN A 177 20.45 24.90 -7.76
N SER A 178 20.27 26.07 -8.39
CA SER A 178 19.52 27.16 -7.75
C SER A 178 18.10 26.72 -7.40
N THR A 179 17.54 27.32 -6.35
CA THR A 179 16.20 27.00 -5.84
C THR A 179 15.12 27.06 -6.94
N PRO A 180 15.07 28.08 -7.82
CA PRO A 180 14.10 28.12 -8.91
C PRO A 180 14.23 26.94 -9.90
N VAL A 181 15.46 26.53 -10.22
CA VAL A 181 15.71 25.39 -11.12
C VAL A 181 15.23 24.09 -10.47
N LYS A 182 15.51 23.88 -9.17
CA LYS A 182 15.03 22.70 -8.43
C LYS A 182 13.50 22.63 -8.39
N ILE A 183 12.82 23.75 -8.10
CA ILE A 183 11.35 23.82 -8.11
C ILE A 183 10.78 23.47 -9.50
N ALA A 184 11.40 24.00 -10.56
CA ALA A 184 10.95 23.72 -11.92
C ALA A 184 11.19 22.25 -12.33
N ARG A 185 12.30 21.63 -11.90
CA ARG A 185 12.53 20.19 -12.09
C ARG A 185 11.46 19.34 -11.39
N ASN A 186 11.14 19.64 -10.13
CA ASN A 186 10.07 18.94 -9.40
C ASN A 186 8.71 19.10 -10.10
N SER A 187 8.47 20.26 -10.72
CA SER A 187 7.24 20.50 -11.49
C SER A 187 7.17 19.63 -12.76
N ILE A 188 8.31 19.34 -13.41
CA ILE A 188 8.38 18.38 -14.52
C ILE A 188 8.06 16.98 -14.01
N GLU A 189 8.71 16.54 -12.94
CA GLU A 189 8.51 15.21 -12.36
C GLU A 189 7.03 14.98 -11.98
N GLN A 190 6.38 15.97 -11.35
CA GLN A 190 4.96 15.91 -11.05
C GLN A 190 4.10 15.79 -12.32
N ALA A 191 4.39 16.59 -13.36
CA ALA A 191 3.64 16.54 -14.61
C ALA A 191 3.85 15.21 -15.38
N GLU A 192 5.03 14.60 -15.27
CA GLU A 192 5.32 13.27 -15.81
C GLU A 192 4.55 12.18 -15.07
N LEU A 193 4.48 12.23 -13.74
CA LEU A 193 3.66 11.32 -12.93
C LEU A 193 2.18 11.44 -13.28
N ASP A 194 1.65 12.67 -13.34
CA ASP A 194 0.27 12.92 -13.74
C ASP A 194 -0.03 12.36 -15.13
N LEU A 195 0.93 12.47 -16.07
CA LEU A 195 0.82 11.89 -17.41
C LEU A 195 0.86 10.36 -17.38
N GLN A 196 1.64 9.73 -16.51
CA GLN A 196 1.64 8.28 -16.32
C GLN A 196 0.29 7.79 -15.78
N TYR A 197 -0.28 8.51 -14.81
CA TYR A 197 -1.59 8.19 -14.22
C TYR A 197 -2.79 8.36 -15.17
N THR A 198 -2.56 8.85 -16.39
CA THR A 198 -3.56 8.78 -17.46
C THR A 198 -3.85 7.35 -17.90
N GLN A 199 -2.94 6.42 -17.65
CA GLN A 199 -3.13 5.01 -17.94
C GLN A 199 -3.30 4.26 -16.63
N ILE A 200 -4.48 3.68 -16.44
CA ILE A 200 -4.75 2.79 -15.31
C ILE A 200 -4.34 1.40 -15.76
N ILE A 201 -3.31 0.84 -15.13
CA ILE A 201 -2.74 -0.46 -15.45
C ILE A 201 -3.07 -1.49 -14.36
N ALA A 202 -3.03 -2.77 -14.72
CA ALA A 202 -3.17 -3.86 -13.77
C ALA A 202 -1.90 -3.99 -12.89
N PRO A 203 -2.02 -3.96 -11.54
CA PRO A 203 -0.85 -4.01 -10.65
C PRO A 203 -0.19 -5.40 -10.59
N ASN A 204 -0.98 -6.46 -10.73
CA ASN A 204 -0.58 -7.87 -10.74
C ASN A 204 -1.45 -8.65 -11.74
N ASP A 205 -1.21 -9.95 -11.88
CA ASP A 205 -2.08 -10.85 -12.63
C ASP A 205 -3.40 -11.07 -11.88
N GLY A 206 -4.53 -10.94 -12.57
CA GLY A 206 -5.83 -11.02 -11.92
C GLY A 206 -7.01 -10.86 -12.86
N ILE A 207 -8.19 -10.72 -12.27
CA ILE A 207 -9.46 -10.59 -12.98
C ILE A 207 -10.09 -9.24 -12.67
N VAL A 208 -10.49 -8.53 -13.72
CA VAL A 208 -11.25 -7.28 -13.61
C VAL A 208 -12.74 -7.61 -13.49
N THR A 209 -13.38 -7.13 -12.42
CA THR A 209 -14.79 -7.36 -12.11
C THR A 209 -15.48 -6.03 -11.77
N ASN A 210 -16.81 -6.00 -11.86
CA ASN A 210 -17.62 -4.81 -11.55
C ASN A 210 -17.09 -3.54 -12.24
N LEU A 211 -16.81 -3.63 -13.54
CA LEU A 211 -16.38 -2.51 -14.36
C LEU A 211 -17.56 -1.55 -14.57
N GLN A 212 -17.50 -0.36 -13.99
CA GLN A 212 -18.61 0.62 -14.00
C GLN A 212 -18.34 1.83 -14.90
N VAL A 213 -17.32 1.74 -15.75
CA VAL A 213 -16.86 2.85 -16.58
C VAL A 213 -16.99 2.50 -18.06
N GLN A 214 -17.34 3.50 -18.86
CA GLN A 214 -17.43 3.38 -20.31
C GLN A 214 -16.71 4.57 -20.95
N LYS A 215 -16.29 4.40 -22.21
CA LYS A 215 -15.77 5.49 -23.04
C LYS A 215 -16.70 6.71 -23.00
N GLY A 216 -16.11 7.88 -22.78
CA GLY A 216 -16.83 9.16 -22.66
C GLY A 216 -17.26 9.53 -21.25
N THR A 217 -17.15 8.63 -20.27
CA THR A 217 -17.39 8.97 -18.86
C THR A 217 -16.22 9.80 -18.28
N ILE A 218 -16.49 10.52 -17.19
CA ILE A 218 -15.48 11.27 -16.46
C ILE A 218 -15.00 10.42 -15.29
N ALA A 219 -13.73 10.03 -15.32
CA ALA A 219 -13.05 9.37 -14.22
C ALA A 219 -12.63 10.43 -13.19
N ARG A 220 -13.00 10.22 -11.92
CA ARG A 220 -12.63 11.13 -10.82
C ARG A 220 -11.53 10.52 -9.97
N ALA A 221 -10.61 11.37 -9.52
CA ALA A 221 -9.55 10.98 -8.62
C ALA A 221 -10.11 10.37 -7.32
N ASN A 222 -9.49 9.30 -6.84
CA ASN A 222 -9.85 8.56 -5.61
C ASN A 222 -11.28 7.99 -5.59
N GLN A 223 -11.94 7.89 -6.76
CA GLN A 223 -13.23 7.22 -6.88
C GLN A 223 -13.03 5.86 -7.56
N PRO A 224 -13.39 4.74 -6.90
CA PRO A 224 -13.35 3.41 -7.51
C PRO A 224 -14.18 3.33 -8.79
N ILE A 225 -13.58 2.80 -9.86
CA ILE A 225 -14.25 2.61 -11.16
C ILE A 225 -14.38 1.14 -11.56
N LEU A 226 -13.57 0.28 -10.95
CA LEU A 226 -13.62 -1.17 -11.13
C LEU A 226 -13.08 -1.89 -9.89
N THR A 227 -13.38 -3.18 -9.81
CA THR A 227 -12.86 -4.07 -8.78
C THR A 227 -11.87 -5.07 -9.39
N PHE A 228 -10.67 -5.14 -8.85
CA PHE A 228 -9.62 -6.03 -9.29
C PHE A 228 -9.40 -7.15 -8.26
N VAL A 229 -9.38 -8.40 -8.74
CA VAL A 229 -9.17 -9.59 -7.90
C VAL A 229 -7.89 -10.28 -8.36
N PRO A 230 -6.80 -10.25 -7.58
CA PRO A 230 -5.57 -10.96 -7.91
C PRO A 230 -5.77 -12.48 -7.88
N THR A 231 -5.20 -13.23 -8.83
CA THR A 231 -5.39 -14.69 -8.90
C THR A 231 -4.47 -15.46 -7.95
N GLU A 232 -3.32 -14.91 -7.60
CA GLU A 232 -2.30 -15.61 -6.79
C GLU A 232 -2.61 -15.67 -5.28
N THR A 233 -3.56 -14.87 -4.79
CA THR A 233 -3.76 -14.64 -3.35
C THR A 233 -5.12 -15.11 -2.84
N MET A 234 -5.58 -16.25 -3.34
CA MET A 234 -6.86 -16.84 -2.91
C MET A 234 -6.64 -17.77 -1.71
N TRP A 235 -7.42 -17.57 -0.64
CA TRP A 235 -7.41 -18.42 0.55
C TRP A 235 -8.83 -18.91 0.87
N VAL A 236 -8.96 -19.88 1.76
CA VAL A 236 -10.27 -20.38 2.20
C VAL A 236 -10.52 -19.92 3.62
N THR A 237 -11.70 -19.39 3.88
CA THR A 237 -12.17 -19.11 5.24
C THR A 237 -13.31 -20.04 5.56
N ALA A 238 -13.36 -20.53 6.80
CA ALA A 238 -14.45 -21.38 7.24
C ALA A 238 -14.83 -21.09 8.69
N ASP A 239 -16.14 -21.11 8.93
CA ASP A 239 -16.71 -20.79 10.24
C ASP A 239 -17.01 -22.09 11.00
N PHE A 240 -16.26 -22.33 12.07
CA PHE A 240 -16.38 -23.52 12.92
C PHE A 240 -17.05 -23.18 14.26
N ARG A 241 -17.73 -24.15 14.86
CA ARG A 241 -18.26 -23.99 16.23
C ARG A 241 -17.10 -23.88 17.22
N GLU A 242 -17.19 -22.95 18.17
CA GLU A 242 -16.13 -22.71 19.17
C GLU A 242 -15.72 -24.00 19.91
N LYS A 243 -16.70 -24.81 20.33
CA LYS A 243 -16.45 -26.10 21.00
C LYS A 243 -15.60 -27.07 20.18
N SER A 244 -15.70 -27.00 18.86
CA SER A 244 -15.07 -27.92 17.92
C SER A 244 -13.61 -27.51 17.65
N LEU A 245 -13.27 -26.24 17.88
CA LEU A 245 -11.91 -25.70 17.75
C LEU A 245 -11.07 -25.84 19.03
N ALA A 246 -11.64 -26.34 20.14
CA ALA A 246 -10.96 -26.40 21.44
C ALA A 246 -9.62 -27.16 21.42
N ASN A 247 -9.51 -28.19 20.56
CA ASN A 247 -8.31 -29.01 20.41
C ASN A 247 -7.53 -28.68 19.12
N THR A 248 -7.87 -27.58 18.43
CA THR A 248 -7.22 -27.18 17.19
C THR A 248 -6.05 -26.24 17.47
N ALA A 249 -4.84 -26.62 17.07
CA ALA A 249 -3.61 -25.84 17.20
C ALA A 249 -3.09 -25.39 15.82
N GLN A 250 -2.24 -24.36 15.79
CA GLN A 250 -1.72 -23.68 14.58
C GLN A 250 -0.88 -24.56 13.63
N GLY A 251 -0.66 -25.84 13.96
CA GLY A 251 0.03 -26.83 13.11
C GLY A 251 -0.89 -27.91 12.52
N ASN A 252 -2.21 -27.79 12.69
CA ASN A 252 -3.17 -28.73 12.11
C ASN A 252 -3.34 -28.49 10.61
N SER A 253 -3.54 -29.56 9.86
CA SER A 253 -3.87 -29.49 8.44
C SER A 253 -5.38 -29.56 8.24
N ALA A 254 -5.83 -29.19 7.06
CA ALA A 254 -7.22 -29.24 6.66
C ALA A 254 -7.36 -29.88 5.27
N PHE A 255 -8.46 -30.61 5.10
CA PHE A 255 -8.94 -31.01 3.81
C PHE A 255 -10.08 -30.08 3.39
N VAL A 256 -10.02 -29.63 2.14
CA VAL A 256 -11.04 -28.76 1.54
C VAL A 256 -11.59 -29.43 0.28
N THR A 257 -12.91 -29.45 0.16
CA THR A 257 -13.62 -29.77 -1.09
C THR A 257 -14.42 -28.55 -1.49
N PHE A 258 -14.45 -28.25 -2.78
CA PHE A 258 -15.27 -27.16 -3.33
C PHE A 258 -16.51 -27.75 -3.98
N ASP A 259 -17.66 -27.07 -3.83
CA ASP A 259 -18.91 -27.51 -4.45
C ASP A 259 -18.81 -27.48 -5.98
N ALA A 260 -17.97 -26.59 -6.53
CA ALA A 260 -17.67 -26.54 -7.96
C ALA A 260 -16.88 -27.76 -8.48
N PHE A 261 -16.19 -28.49 -7.60
CA PHE A 261 -15.33 -29.62 -7.95
C PHE A 261 -15.59 -30.83 -7.03
N PRO A 262 -16.76 -31.46 -7.13
CA PRO A 262 -17.13 -32.59 -6.28
C PRO A 262 -16.18 -33.78 -6.50
N GLY A 263 -15.89 -34.50 -5.42
CA GLY A 263 -15.00 -35.66 -5.37
C GLY A 263 -13.49 -35.35 -5.30
N LYS A 264 -13.07 -34.10 -5.50
CA LYS A 264 -11.67 -33.67 -5.36
C LYS A 264 -11.42 -33.08 -3.97
N ILE A 265 -10.32 -33.48 -3.35
CA ILE A 265 -9.91 -33.03 -2.02
C ILE A 265 -8.57 -32.34 -2.16
N TYR A 266 -8.48 -31.12 -1.66
CA TYR A 266 -7.28 -30.29 -1.65
C TYR A 266 -6.73 -30.18 -0.23
N ARG A 267 -5.40 -30.14 -0.11
CA ARG A 267 -4.74 -29.94 1.17
C ARG A 267 -4.53 -28.47 1.46
N PHE A 268 -4.82 -28.12 2.70
CA PHE A 268 -4.65 -26.78 3.23
C PHE A 268 -3.97 -26.85 4.58
N SER A 269 -3.23 -25.81 4.90
CA SER A 269 -2.67 -25.59 6.23
C SER A 269 -3.52 -24.57 6.98
N LEU A 270 -3.60 -24.75 8.29
CA LEU A 270 -4.24 -23.77 9.17
C LEU A 270 -3.34 -22.53 9.27
N ALA A 271 -3.72 -21.44 8.62
CA ALA A 271 -2.94 -20.21 8.61
C ALA A 271 -3.13 -19.40 9.90
N SER A 272 -4.38 -19.04 10.17
CA SER A 272 -4.74 -18.20 11.32
C SER A 272 -6.16 -18.48 11.80
N ARG A 273 -6.38 -18.13 13.06
CA ARG A 273 -7.71 -18.13 13.68
C ARG A 273 -8.04 -16.70 14.08
N ASP A 274 -9.21 -16.22 13.69
CA ASP A 274 -9.64 -14.88 14.08
C ASP A 274 -9.88 -14.87 15.61
N PHE A 275 -9.24 -13.94 16.31
CA PHE A 275 -9.32 -13.84 17.78
C PHE A 275 -10.51 -12.99 18.27
N GLY A 276 -11.34 -12.47 17.37
CA GLY A 276 -12.48 -11.63 17.72
C GLY A 276 -13.62 -11.76 16.71
N ILE A 277 -14.84 -11.70 17.21
CA ILE A 277 -16.06 -11.54 16.41
C ILE A 277 -16.67 -10.17 16.71
N SER A 278 -17.12 -9.44 15.68
CA SER A 278 -17.70 -8.10 15.83
C SER A 278 -18.94 -8.07 16.73
N ALA A 279 -19.56 -9.22 17.00
CA ALA A 279 -20.77 -9.34 17.80
C ALA A 279 -20.62 -8.87 19.27
N VAL A 280 -19.39 -8.75 19.79
CA VAL A 280 -19.13 -8.42 21.22
C VAL A 280 -18.24 -7.16 21.35
N GLN A 281 -18.16 -6.33 20.30
CA GLN A 281 -17.33 -5.13 20.37
C GLN A 281 -18.17 -3.94 20.83
N GLN A 282 -18.12 -3.65 22.13
CA GLN A 282 -18.62 -2.38 22.67
C GLN A 282 -17.67 -1.28 22.20
N ALA A 283 -18.21 -0.28 21.50
CA ALA A 283 -17.43 0.92 21.16
C ALA A 283 -16.96 1.57 22.48
N PRO A 284 -15.71 2.06 22.58
CA PRO A 284 -15.27 2.80 23.77
C PRO A 284 -15.97 4.17 23.78
N ASP A 285 -17.19 4.21 24.29
CA ASP A 285 -18.06 5.40 24.25
C ASP A 285 -18.23 6.08 25.63
N GLY A 286 -17.52 5.58 26.65
CA GLY A 286 -17.55 6.12 28.01
C GLY A 286 -18.84 5.84 28.78
N THR A 287 -19.76 5.05 28.22
CA THR A 287 -20.96 4.60 28.94
C THR A 287 -20.69 3.32 29.73
N LEU A 288 -21.50 3.07 30.78
CA LEU A 288 -21.42 1.82 31.54
C LEU A 288 -21.80 0.65 30.64
N ALA A 289 -21.02 -0.44 30.73
CA ALA A 289 -21.26 -1.66 29.97
C ALA A 289 -22.71 -2.13 30.12
N LYS A 290 -23.44 -2.21 29.00
CA LYS A 290 -24.76 -2.82 28.98
C LYS A 290 -24.60 -4.33 29.16
N VAL A 291 -25.25 -4.87 30.17
CA VAL A 291 -25.40 -6.32 30.34
C VAL A 291 -26.41 -6.81 29.30
N GLU A 292 -25.97 -7.66 28.37
CA GLU A 292 -26.88 -8.37 27.47
C GLU A 292 -27.70 -9.39 28.28
N VAL A 293 -29.01 -9.16 28.40
CA VAL A 293 -29.93 -10.13 28.99
C VAL A 293 -30.46 -11.03 27.87
N ASN A 294 -29.89 -12.22 27.73
CA ASN A 294 -30.33 -13.21 26.76
C ASN A 294 -31.37 -14.16 27.38
N ASN A 295 -32.62 -14.09 26.93
CA ASN A 295 -33.73 -14.94 27.41
C ASN A 295 -33.86 -16.29 26.70
N ARG A 296 -32.83 -16.75 25.98
CA ARG A 296 -32.85 -18.07 25.32
C ARG A 296 -32.39 -19.18 26.28
N TRP A 297 -33.23 -20.20 26.45
CA TRP A 297 -32.95 -21.38 27.28
C TRP A 297 -31.85 -22.29 26.69
N VAL A 298 -31.59 -22.20 25.38
CA VAL A 298 -30.40 -22.77 24.71
C VAL A 298 -29.66 -21.64 24.02
N ARG A 299 -28.35 -21.53 24.30
CA ARG A 299 -27.48 -20.57 23.63
C ARG A 299 -27.13 -21.05 22.23
N ASP A 300 -27.20 -20.15 21.25
CA ASP A 300 -26.73 -20.44 19.90
C ASP A 300 -25.23 -20.80 19.95
N ALA A 301 -24.82 -21.77 19.13
CA ALA A 301 -23.41 -22.11 19.01
C ALA A 301 -22.66 -20.94 18.39
N GLN A 302 -21.75 -20.34 19.16
CA GLN A 302 -20.84 -19.32 18.66
C GLN A 302 -19.89 -19.95 17.65
N ARG A 303 -19.69 -19.25 16.52
CA ARG A 303 -18.77 -19.66 15.47
C ARG A 303 -17.57 -18.74 15.44
N ILE A 304 -16.42 -19.32 15.16
CA ILE A 304 -15.15 -18.63 15.00
C ILE A 304 -14.67 -18.88 13.59
N ARG A 305 -14.24 -17.82 12.92
CA ARG A 305 -13.66 -17.89 11.59
C ARG A 305 -12.23 -18.36 11.67
N VAL A 306 -11.90 -19.26 10.76
CA VAL A 306 -10.59 -19.84 10.60
C VAL A 306 -10.16 -19.67 9.14
N ASN A 307 -8.92 -19.24 8.94
CA ASN A 307 -8.34 -18.98 7.63
C ASN A 307 -7.33 -20.10 7.28
N PHE A 308 -7.37 -20.53 6.03
CA PHE A 308 -6.62 -21.66 5.52
C PHE A 308 -5.86 -21.26 4.25
N ASP A 309 -4.57 -21.55 4.23
CA ASP A 309 -3.70 -21.35 3.06
C ASP A 309 -3.56 -22.66 2.30
N SER A 310 -3.64 -22.58 0.97
CA SER A 310 -3.57 -23.76 0.12
C SER A 310 -2.13 -24.26 -0.01
N GLU A 311 -1.93 -25.58 0.15
CA GLU A 311 -0.65 -26.23 -0.10
C GLU A 311 -0.51 -26.68 -1.57
N ASP A 312 -1.66 -26.92 -2.22
CA ASP A 312 -1.77 -27.40 -3.59
C ASP A 312 -2.15 -26.25 -4.54
N GLU A 313 -1.87 -26.39 -5.85
CA GLU A 313 -2.41 -25.48 -6.85
C GLU A 313 -3.95 -25.57 -6.89
N LEU A 314 -4.60 -24.43 -6.70
CA LEU A 314 -6.04 -24.33 -6.75
C LEU A 314 -6.57 -24.58 -8.17
N PRO A 315 -7.71 -25.26 -8.32
CA PRO A 315 -8.28 -25.52 -9.64
C PRO A 315 -8.70 -24.22 -10.32
N SER A 316 -8.41 -24.13 -11.63
CA SER A 316 -8.88 -23.02 -12.45
C SER A 316 -10.41 -22.99 -12.50
N GLY A 317 -11.00 -21.82 -12.25
CA GLY A 317 -12.46 -21.62 -12.23
C GLY A 317 -13.07 -21.41 -10.84
N LEU A 318 -12.28 -21.44 -9.76
CA LEU A 318 -12.73 -20.89 -8.48
C LEU A 318 -12.88 -19.36 -8.58
N PHE A 319 -13.94 -18.84 -7.99
CA PHE A 319 -14.19 -17.41 -7.86
C PHE A 319 -14.38 -17.03 -6.39
N VAL A 320 -14.16 -15.76 -6.06
CA VAL A 320 -14.39 -15.24 -4.71
C VAL A 320 -15.83 -15.49 -4.29
N GLY A 321 -16.01 -16.14 -3.15
CA GLY A 321 -17.32 -16.57 -2.65
C GLY A 321 -17.73 -17.99 -3.01
N SER A 322 -16.91 -18.74 -3.78
CA SER A 322 -17.13 -20.17 -4.01
C SER A 322 -17.26 -20.92 -2.69
N ARG A 323 -18.27 -21.78 -2.58
CA ARG A 323 -18.53 -22.55 -1.36
C ARG A 323 -17.52 -23.68 -1.20
N ALA A 324 -17.09 -23.87 0.03
CA ALA A 324 -16.12 -24.86 0.41
C ALA A 324 -16.59 -25.60 1.67
N THR A 325 -16.37 -26.90 1.69
CA THR A 325 -16.51 -27.71 2.91
C THR A 325 -15.12 -28.03 3.42
N VAL A 326 -14.89 -27.77 4.71
CA VAL A 326 -13.57 -27.86 5.34
C VAL A 326 -13.61 -28.83 6.51
N THR A 327 -12.62 -29.72 6.59
CA THR A 327 -12.38 -30.58 7.76
C THR A 327 -10.97 -30.37 8.27
N ILE A 328 -10.83 -29.99 9.53
CA ILE A 328 -9.52 -29.85 10.20
C ILE A 328 -9.13 -31.21 10.78
N TYR A 329 -7.85 -31.56 10.78
CA TYR A 329 -7.35 -32.74 11.47
C TYR A 329 -5.95 -32.50 12.07
N PRO A 330 -5.60 -33.15 13.19
CA PRO A 330 -4.26 -33.10 13.74
C PRO A 330 -3.28 -33.81 12.81
N SER A 331 -2.18 -33.15 12.46
CA SER A 331 -1.12 -33.69 11.60
C SER A 331 -0.38 -34.87 12.24
N ASP A 332 -0.36 -34.96 13.57
CA ASP A 332 0.33 -36.00 14.33
C ASP A 332 -0.39 -37.37 14.35
N SER A 333 -1.63 -37.47 13.83
CA SER A 333 -2.45 -38.68 13.94
C SER A 333 -2.96 -39.19 12.59
N ASP A 334 -2.39 -40.31 12.15
CA ASP A 334 -2.81 -41.02 10.93
C ASP A 334 -4.26 -41.50 10.97
N PHE A 335 -4.77 -41.84 12.16
CA PHE A 335 -6.16 -42.25 12.33
C PHE A 335 -7.12 -41.12 11.99
N TRP A 336 -6.88 -39.91 12.54
CA TRP A 336 -7.76 -38.76 12.32
C TRP A 336 -7.63 -38.21 10.90
N SER A 337 -6.45 -38.26 10.29
CA SER A 337 -6.28 -37.86 8.89
C SER A 337 -7.05 -38.79 7.94
N MET A 338 -7.02 -40.11 8.18
CA MET A 338 -7.78 -41.08 7.40
C MET A 338 -9.30 -40.88 7.58
N MET A 339 -9.75 -40.70 8.82
CA MET A 339 -11.17 -40.48 9.12
C MET A 339 -11.69 -39.15 8.54
N ALA A 340 -10.93 -38.07 8.67
CA ALA A 340 -11.27 -36.78 8.07
C ALA A 340 -11.37 -36.88 6.55
N LYS A 341 -10.44 -37.59 5.90
CA LYS A 341 -10.47 -37.83 4.45
C LYS A 341 -11.69 -38.65 4.02
N ALA A 342 -12.05 -39.69 4.77
CA ALA A 342 -13.24 -40.49 4.50
C ALA A 342 -14.53 -39.66 4.66
N GLN A 343 -14.60 -38.86 5.72
CA GLN A 343 -15.74 -37.99 6.03
C GLN A 343 -15.94 -36.92 4.95
N ILE A 344 -14.90 -36.18 4.59
CA ILE A 344 -15.00 -35.13 3.57
C ILE A 344 -15.30 -35.72 2.18
N LYS A 345 -14.81 -36.92 1.87
CA LYS A 345 -15.12 -37.61 0.62
C LYS A 345 -16.60 -38.01 0.53
N LEU A 346 -17.16 -38.51 1.62
CA LEU A 346 -18.59 -38.84 1.70
C LEU A 346 -19.46 -37.59 1.55
N VAL A 347 -19.09 -36.49 2.21
CA VAL A 347 -19.82 -35.21 2.11
C VAL A 347 -19.69 -34.61 0.71
N SER A 348 -18.50 -34.65 0.13
CA SER A 348 -18.25 -34.19 -1.25
C SER A 348 -19.11 -34.94 -2.26
N TRP A 349 -19.30 -36.26 -2.08
CA TRP A 349 -20.19 -37.05 -2.93
C TRP A 349 -21.67 -36.80 -2.64
N TYR A 350 -22.03 -36.49 -1.39
CA TYR A 350 -23.39 -36.08 -1.05
C TYR A 350 -23.79 -34.77 -1.74
N HIS A 351 -22.91 -33.75 -1.71
CA HIS A 351 -23.11 -32.49 -2.44
C HIS A 351 -23.05 -32.62 -3.97
N TYR A 352 -22.57 -33.76 -4.48
CA TYR A 352 -22.68 -34.06 -5.92
C TYR A 352 -24.10 -34.51 -6.30
N ILE A 353 -24.79 -35.21 -5.39
CA ILE A 353 -26.13 -35.76 -5.62
C ILE A 353 -27.22 -34.72 -5.34
N TYR A 354 -26.95 -33.78 -4.42
CA TYR A 354 -27.86 -32.73 -3.95
C TYR A 354 -27.17 -31.37 -4.01
#